data_AF-A0A640QLC8-F1
#
_entry.id   AF-A0A640QLC8-F1
#
_cell.length_a   1.000
_cell.length_b   1.000
_cell.length_c   1.000
_cell.angle_alpha   90.00
_cell.angle_beta   90.00
_cell.angle_gamma   90.00
#
_symmetry.space_group_name_H-M   'P 1'
#
loop_
_entity.id
_entity.type
_entity.pdbx_description
1 polymer ?
#
loop_
_entity_poly.entity_id
_entity_poly.type
_entity_poly.pdbx_seq_one_letter_code
_entity_poly.pdbx_strand_id
1 'polypeptide(L)' 'MNTRMTLLPISGMQQTLQMDNDALAILTGREPLVTGSEGLADIHIMNAIFEAAKTSRRVSL' A
#
# COMPACT_ATOMS: atom_id res chain seq x y z
N MET A 1 26.72 10.33 -8.10
CA MET A 1 26.25 10.71 -6.75
C MET A 1 24.85 10.15 -6.58
N ASN A 2 24.66 9.18 -5.68
CA ASN A 2 23.39 8.46 -5.51
C ASN A 2 22.80 8.87 -4.14
N THR A 3 21.89 9.83 -4.14
CA THR A 3 21.23 10.31 -2.92
C THR A 3 20.27 9.23 -2.43
N ARG A 4 20.64 8.50 -1.36
CA ARG A 4 19.70 7.63 -0.65
C ARG A 4 18.56 8.52 -0.12
N MET A 5 17.37 8.36 -0.67
CA MET A 5 16.17 9.05 -0.20
C MET A 5 15.65 8.33 1.04
N THR A 6 16.25 8.61 2.19
CA THR A 6 15.70 8.20 3.49
C THR A 6 14.51 9.08 3.80
N LEU A 7 13.30 8.56 3.60
CA LEU A 7 12.07 9.20 4.07
C LEU A 7 12.07 9.15 5.60
N LEU A 8 11.85 10.30 6.24
CA LEU A 8 11.64 10.36 7.67
C LEU A 8 10.36 9.60 8.02
N PRO A 9 10.32 8.85 9.13
CA PRO A 9 9.06 8.31 9.63
C PRO A 9 8.10 9.47 9.84
N ILE A 10 6.85 9.30 9.40
CA ILE A 10 5.81 10.30 9.61
C ILE A 10 5.66 10.51 11.11
N SER A 11 5.76 11.77 11.54
CA SER A 11 5.50 12.17 12.92
C SER A 11 4.01 12.03 13.19
N GLY A 12 3.59 11.00 13.94
CA GLY A 12 2.18 10.83 14.31
C GLY A 12 1.79 9.41 14.70
N MET A 13 0.58 9.28 15.25
CA MET A 13 -0.06 8.03 15.65
C MET A 13 -0.75 7.38 14.45
N GLN A 14 0.03 6.92 13.45
CA GLN A 14 -0.53 6.45 12.18
C GLN A 14 -1.60 5.37 12.32
N GLN A 15 -1.39 4.40 13.22
CA GLN A 15 -2.38 3.34 13.43
C GLN A 15 -3.69 3.88 14.02
N THR A 16 -3.62 4.79 15.00
CA THR A 16 -4.83 5.42 15.56
C THR A 16 -5.58 6.22 14.50
N LEU A 17 -4.87 7.01 13.69
CA LEU A 17 -5.47 7.77 12.60
C LEU A 17 -6.12 6.87 11.53
N GLN A 18 -5.53 5.73 11.24
CA GLN A 18 -6.13 4.74 10.34
C GLN A 18 -7.42 4.18 10.94
N MET A 19 -7.39 3.73 12.20
CA MET A 19 -8.57 3.18 12.89
C MET A 19 -9.72 4.19 12.97
N ASP A 20 -9.43 5.47 13.24
CA ASP A 20 -10.45 6.52 13.30
C ASP A 20 -11.09 6.76 11.92
N ASN A 21 -10.30 6.74 10.85
CA ASN A 21 -10.80 6.90 9.48
C ASN A 21 -11.69 5.73 9.06
N ASP A 22 -11.31 4.50 9.43
CA ASP A 22 -12.06 3.28 9.15
C ASP A 22 -13.39 3.26 9.93
N ALA A 23 -13.36 3.64 11.22
CA ALA A 23 -14.57 3.77 12.03
C ALA A 23 -15.53 4.81 11.45
N LEU A 24 -15.02 5.97 11.02
CA LEU A 24 -15.82 6.99 10.35
C LEU A 24 -16.42 6.49 9.03
N ALA A 25 -15.67 5.69 8.26
CA ALA A 25 -16.16 5.06 7.04
C ALA A 25 -17.37 4.16 7.31
N ILE A 26 -17.27 3.28 8.31
CA ILE A 26 -18.36 2.40 8.73
C ILE A 26 -19.59 3.20 9.21
N LEU A 27 -19.38 4.20 10.07
CA LEU A 27 -20.48 4.96 10.67
C LEU A 27 -21.24 5.82 9.66
N THR A 28 -20.58 6.28 8.61
CA THR A 28 -21.17 7.19 7.61
C THR A 28 -21.50 6.50 6.29
N GLY A 29 -21.09 5.24 6.11
CA GLY A 29 -21.25 4.51 4.86
C GLY A 29 -20.44 5.08 3.70
N ARG A 30 -19.42 5.91 3.96
CA ARG A 30 -18.47 6.37 2.93
C ARG A 30 -17.43 5.28 2.66
N GLU A 31 -16.80 5.35 1.49
CA GLU A 31 -15.64 4.51 1.18
C GLU A 31 -14.49 4.74 2.18
N PRO A 32 -13.75 3.69 2.55
CA PRO A 32 -12.54 3.83 3.35
C PRO A 32 -11.48 4.63 2.58
N LEU A 33 -10.51 5.18 3.31
CA LEU A 33 -9.43 5.97 2.71
C LEU A 33 -8.57 5.15 1.72
N VAL A 34 -8.41 3.86 2.02
CA VAL A 34 -7.75 2.88 1.14
C VAL A 34 -8.74 1.76 0.89
N THR A 35 -9.07 1.52 -0.38
CA THR A 35 -10.10 0.54 -0.76
C THR A 35 -9.50 -0.86 -0.94
N GLY A 36 -10.36 -1.88 -0.96
CA GLY A 36 -9.93 -3.24 -1.28
C GLY A 36 -9.35 -3.37 -2.70
N SER A 37 -9.76 -2.51 -3.64
CA SER A 37 -9.26 -2.52 -5.02
C SER A 37 -7.80 -2.08 -5.13
N GLU A 38 -7.36 -1.16 -4.26
CA GLU A 38 -5.95 -0.74 -4.17
C GLU A 38 -5.10 -1.86 -3.59
N GLY A 39 -5.58 -2.49 -2.50
CA GLY A 39 -4.91 -3.67 -1.94
C GLY A 39 -4.79 -4.82 -2.96
N LEU A 40 -5.79 -5.03 -3.81
CA LEU A 40 -5.72 -6.02 -4.89
C LEU A 40 -4.66 -5.65 -5.95
N ALA A 41 -4.54 -4.37 -6.30
CA ALA A 41 -3.50 -3.90 -7.23
C ALA A 41 -2.08 -4.15 -6.65
N ASP A 42 -1.89 -3.93 -5.36
CA ASP A 42 -0.63 -4.24 -4.67
C ASP A 42 -0.28 -5.73 -4.73
N ILE A 43 -1.29 -6.61 -4.59
CA ILE A 43 -1.09 -8.06 -4.72
C ILE A 43 -0.66 -8.43 -6.15
N HIS A 44 -1.20 -7.80 -7.19
CA HIS A 44 -0.75 -8.05 -8.56
C HIS A 44 0.72 -7.68 -8.76
N ILE A 45 1.17 -6.56 -8.18
CA ILE A 45 2.57 -6.14 -8.21
C ILE A 45 3.43 -7.18 -7.47
N MET A 46 3.03 -7.61 -6.27
CA MET A 46 3.76 -8.61 -5.50
C MET A 46 3.91 -9.93 -6.25
N ASN A 47 2.85 -10.40 -6.91
CA ASN A 47 2.89 -11.60 -7.72
C ASN A 47 3.86 -11.47 -8.91
N ALA A 48 3.85 -10.32 -9.60
CA ALA A 48 4.78 -10.07 -10.69
C ALA A 48 6.25 -10.02 -10.22
N ILE A 49 6.52 -9.45 -9.04
CA ILE A 49 7.84 -9.45 -8.42
C ILE A 49 8.30 -10.89 -8.14
N PHE A 50 7.44 -11.71 -7.55
CA PHE A 50 7.78 -13.11 -7.25
C PHE A 50 8.04 -13.92 -8.53
N GLU A 51 7.24 -13.73 -9.57
CA GLU A 51 7.45 -14.41 -10.85
C GLU A 51 8.74 -13.95 -11.55
N ALA A 52 9.05 -12.65 -11.51
CA ALA A 52 10.29 -12.11 -12.03
C ALA A 52 11.51 -12.70 -11.31
N ALA A 53 11.46 -12.78 -9.98
CA ALA A 53 12.53 -13.37 -9.17
C ALA A 53 12.72 -14.87 -9.46
N LYS A 54 11.62 -15.62 -9.61
CA LYS A 54 11.64 -17.04 -9.90
C LYS A 54 12.22 -17.35 -11.29
N THR A 55 11.95 -16.49 -12.27
CA THR A 55 12.31 -16.74 -13.67
C THR A 55 13.51 -15.96 -14.17
N SER A 56 14.00 -14.99 -13.40
CA SER A 56 15.01 -14.02 -13.84
C SER A 56 14.63 -13.29 -15.14
N ARG A 57 13.32 -13.08 -15.38
CA ARG A 57 12.77 -12.38 -16.54
C ARG A 57 11.90 -11.22 -16.10
N ARG A 58 11.79 -10.18 -16.95
CA ARG A 58 10.88 -9.05 -16.72
C ARG A 58 9.44 -9.51 -16.89
N VAL A 59 8.57 -9.14 -15.93
CA VAL A 59 7.12 -9.32 -15.99
C VAL A 59 6.46 -7.97 -16.26
N SER A 60 5.56 -7.91 -17.25
CA SER A 60 4.72 -6.73 -17.53
C SER A 60 3.40 -6.82 -16.77
N LEU A 61 2.97 -5.69 -16.22
CA LEU A 61 1.68 -5.51 -15.55
C LEU A 61 0.63 -4.97 -16.52
#